data_AF-A0A2D5J6Z1-F1
#
_entry.id   AF-A0A2D5J6Z1-F1
#
_cell.length_a   1.000
_cell.length_b   1.000
_cell.length_c   1.000
_cell.angle_alpha   90.00
_cell.angle_beta   90.00
_cell.angle_gamma   90.00
#
_symmetry.space_group_name_H-M   'P 1'
#
loop_
_entity.id
_entity.type
_entity.pdbx_description
1 polymer ?
#
loop_
_entity_poly.entity_id
_entity_poly.type
_entity_poly.pdbx_seq_one_letter_code
_entity_poly.pdbx_strand_id
1 'polypeptide(L)'
;MTDFDCFIVFAEMRTGSNFLETNLNAFASVTCLGELFNPHFIGYPNKTEMLGFSQEARDADPMKVLKAVKAHAGLAGFRCFHDHDERVIAKALKDPRCAKIVLTRNPLESYVSWKIAQETGQWKLTNVTRRKDAQATFDAAEFDAHVQALQDFQLRLLREMQVSGQTAFYLAYEDLRDLDVMNGLAKWLGVGDRLEQLDQSLKPQNPAPLTDKVSNAEVMEQALAGVDRFNLTRTPNFEPRRGAATPSYVGAAKTPLLFLPMRGAPEDEVFDWLAALDGVTRDDLATKMSQKDLRKWKRHNRGHRSFTVIRHPVARAHSAFCRRILPAGPGSYLQIRDTLRRVFKVSIPKDGPDDSWSRAAHRTAFIEFLEFLRANLAGQTAIRVDATWCSQAQALQGFGEFVPPDHVFREDEWRGEAASLAATLGAVNAPVPFASVPDRPHALGDIYDDGIEATVRQIYQRDYMMFGWGAWRE
;
A
#
# COMPACT_ATOMS: atom_id res chain seq x y z
N MET A 1 -20.60 22.43 2.55
CA MET A 1 -19.47 22.35 3.50
C MET A 1 -19.99 21.71 4.76
N THR A 2 -19.32 20.70 5.28
CA THR A 2 -19.70 20.06 6.55
C THR A 2 -19.42 21.02 7.70
N ASP A 3 -20.41 21.24 8.54
CA ASP A 3 -20.32 22.12 9.71
C ASP A 3 -20.09 21.25 10.95
N PHE A 4 -18.85 21.23 11.45
CA PHE A 4 -18.44 20.43 12.60
C PHE A 4 -18.54 21.26 13.88
N ASP A 5 -19.05 20.65 14.97
CA ASP A 5 -19.11 21.28 16.30
C ASP A 5 -17.78 21.15 17.06
N CYS A 6 -17.04 20.09 16.77
CA CYS A 6 -15.74 19.80 17.39
C CYS A 6 -14.95 18.81 16.52
N PHE A 7 -13.69 18.57 16.88
CA PHE A 7 -12.89 17.49 16.29
C PHE A 7 -12.23 16.61 17.34
N ILE A 8 -11.90 15.39 16.95
CA ILE A 8 -11.09 14.44 17.71
C ILE A 8 -9.93 13.97 16.85
N VAL A 9 -8.73 13.99 17.42
CA VAL A 9 -7.52 13.45 16.80
C VAL A 9 -7.25 12.08 17.42
N PHE A 10 -7.63 11.03 16.71
CA PHE A 10 -7.23 9.66 17.02
C PHE A 10 -5.77 9.47 16.63
N ALA A 11 -4.93 9.32 17.63
CA ALA A 11 -3.49 9.17 17.46
C ALA A 11 -2.95 8.23 18.54
N GLU A 12 -1.64 8.08 18.56
CA GLU A 12 -0.96 7.25 19.56
C GLU A 12 0.29 7.93 20.09
N MET A 13 0.85 7.39 21.16
CA MET A 13 2.14 7.85 21.68
C MET A 13 3.18 7.87 20.54
N ARG A 14 3.92 8.98 20.44
CA ARG A 14 5.02 9.17 19.48
C ARG A 14 4.64 9.11 17.99
N THR A 15 3.36 9.23 17.64
CA THR A 15 2.87 9.40 16.25
C THR A 15 3.08 10.78 15.66
N GLY A 16 3.55 11.76 16.45
CA GLY A 16 3.63 13.16 16.05
C GLY A 16 2.41 14.00 16.42
N SER A 17 1.48 13.46 17.21
CA SER A 17 0.23 14.12 17.58
C SER A 17 0.43 15.49 18.27
N ASN A 18 1.48 15.66 19.07
CA ASN A 18 1.85 16.97 19.62
C ASN A 18 2.18 18.02 18.55
N PHE A 19 2.85 17.61 17.46
CA PHE A 19 3.20 18.52 16.37
C PHE A 19 1.97 18.90 15.55
N LEU A 20 1.08 17.93 15.29
CA LEU A 20 -0.22 18.20 14.71
C LEU A 20 -1.04 19.17 15.58
N GLU A 21 -1.05 18.98 16.90
CA GLU A 21 -1.69 19.93 17.84
C GLU A 21 -1.09 21.34 17.70
N THR A 22 0.24 21.48 17.64
CA THR A 22 0.88 22.78 17.45
C THR A 22 0.43 23.45 16.15
N ASN A 23 0.39 22.72 15.03
CA ASN A 23 -0.07 23.26 13.75
C ASN A 23 -1.58 23.60 13.77
N LEU A 24 -2.42 22.77 14.39
CA LEU A 24 -3.84 23.05 14.57
C LEU A 24 -4.07 24.32 15.39
N ASN A 25 -3.29 24.51 16.46
CA ASN A 25 -3.36 25.70 17.31
C ASN A 25 -2.77 26.96 16.66
N ALA A 26 -2.12 26.85 15.49
CA ALA A 26 -1.65 28.00 14.73
C ALA A 26 -2.78 28.67 13.92
N PHE A 27 -3.89 27.99 13.69
CA PHE A 27 -5.09 28.60 13.08
C PHE A 27 -5.86 29.38 14.14
N ALA A 28 -6.17 30.65 13.87
CA ALA A 28 -6.78 31.54 14.86
C ALA A 28 -8.14 31.06 15.38
N SER A 29 -8.92 30.39 14.52
CA SER A 29 -10.26 29.88 14.87
C SER A 29 -10.27 28.42 15.36
N VAL A 30 -9.11 27.81 15.62
CA VAL A 30 -9.00 26.40 16.02
C VAL A 30 -8.30 26.28 17.36
N THR A 31 -8.78 25.36 18.20
CA THR A 31 -8.13 25.07 19.48
C THR A 31 -8.12 23.57 19.75
N CYS A 32 -6.93 22.96 19.68
CA CYS A 32 -6.67 21.60 20.13
C CYS A 32 -6.21 21.63 21.59
N LEU A 33 -7.03 21.07 22.48
CA LEU A 33 -6.96 21.18 23.94
C LEU A 33 -6.13 20.08 24.60
N GLY A 34 -5.12 19.57 23.90
CA GLY A 34 -4.31 18.45 24.40
C GLY A 34 -5.09 17.14 24.52
N GLU A 35 -4.74 16.33 25.51
CA GLU A 35 -5.33 15.03 25.80
C GLU A 35 -6.38 15.17 26.92
N LEU A 36 -7.50 15.85 26.63
CA LEU A 36 -8.56 16.15 27.61
C LEU A 36 -9.10 14.93 28.35
N PHE A 37 -9.04 13.76 27.70
CA PHE A 37 -9.60 12.51 28.20
C PHE A 37 -8.54 11.45 28.54
N ASN A 38 -7.30 11.87 28.77
CA ASN A 38 -6.23 11.00 29.29
C ASN A 38 -6.59 10.51 30.71
N PRO A 39 -6.39 9.24 31.09
CA PRO A 39 -6.76 8.73 32.41
C PRO A 39 -5.94 9.32 33.58
N HIS A 40 -4.76 9.90 33.31
CA HIS A 40 -3.81 10.32 34.35
C HIS A 40 -3.77 11.83 34.59
N PHE A 41 -4.23 12.63 33.64
CA PHE A 41 -4.24 14.10 33.74
C PHE A 41 -5.35 14.69 32.85
N ILE A 42 -5.62 15.99 32.97
CA ILE A 42 -6.61 16.69 32.16
C ILE A 42 -5.95 17.65 31.15
N GLY A 43 -6.01 17.31 29.86
CA GLY A 43 -5.48 18.11 28.76
C GLY A 43 -3.96 18.07 28.65
N TYR A 44 -3.25 18.48 29.70
CA TYR A 44 -1.79 18.53 29.76
C TYR A 44 -1.26 18.03 31.12
N PRO A 45 -0.08 17.37 31.19
CA PRO A 45 0.44 16.80 32.44
C PRO A 45 0.61 17.77 33.63
N ASN A 46 0.81 19.06 33.34
CA ASN A 46 1.05 20.10 34.36
C ASN A 46 -0.22 20.93 34.67
N LYS A 47 -1.40 20.46 34.26
CA LYS A 47 -2.68 21.17 34.46
C LYS A 47 -3.56 20.38 35.42
N THR A 48 -4.16 21.09 36.36
CA THR A 48 -5.15 20.55 37.31
C THR A 48 -6.59 20.76 36.84
N GLU A 49 -6.79 21.70 35.92
CA GLU A 49 -8.10 22.05 35.37
C GLU A 49 -8.01 22.46 33.89
N MET A 50 -9.07 22.16 33.13
CA MET A 50 -9.27 22.59 31.75
C MET A 50 -10.75 22.89 31.51
N LEU A 51 -11.05 23.97 30.79
CA LEU A 51 -12.44 24.42 30.52
C LEU A 51 -13.31 24.55 31.79
N GLY A 52 -12.71 24.82 32.95
CA GLY A 52 -13.41 24.93 34.24
C GLY A 52 -13.75 23.58 34.91
N PHE A 53 -13.19 22.47 34.43
CA PHE A 53 -13.36 21.14 35.03
C PHE A 53 -12.03 20.65 35.60
N SER A 54 -12.07 20.05 36.80
CA SER A 54 -10.97 19.26 37.33
C SER A 54 -10.94 17.87 36.69
N GLN A 55 -9.85 17.12 36.91
CA GLN A 55 -9.76 15.72 36.48
C GLN A 55 -10.90 14.88 37.07
N GLU A 56 -11.18 15.02 38.37
CA GLU A 56 -12.23 14.26 39.06
C GLU A 56 -13.63 14.58 38.50
N ALA A 57 -13.88 15.86 38.19
CA ALA A 57 -15.13 16.29 37.59
C ALA A 57 -15.32 15.71 36.19
N ARG A 58 -14.24 15.65 35.39
CA ARG A 58 -14.23 15.02 34.06
C ARG A 58 -14.43 13.51 34.18
N ASP A 59 -13.76 12.84 35.09
CA ASP A 59 -13.84 11.38 35.25
C ASP A 59 -15.25 10.94 35.67
N ALA A 60 -15.89 11.74 36.54
CA ALA A 60 -17.28 11.52 36.95
C ALA A 60 -18.26 11.69 35.78
N ASP A 61 -18.10 12.71 34.94
CA ASP A 61 -19.00 12.99 33.81
C ASP A 61 -18.25 13.64 32.62
N PRO A 62 -17.63 12.82 31.74
CA PRO A 62 -16.85 13.35 30.63
C PRO A 62 -17.71 14.00 29.55
N MET A 63 -19.03 13.75 29.55
CA MET A 63 -19.95 14.35 28.58
C MET A 63 -20.14 15.86 28.83
N LYS A 64 -20.00 16.33 30.08
CA LYS A 64 -19.99 17.77 30.39
C LYS A 64 -18.79 18.46 29.75
N VAL A 65 -17.61 17.84 29.82
CA VAL A 65 -16.41 18.37 29.17
C VAL A 65 -16.55 18.35 27.65
N LEU A 66 -17.04 17.25 27.07
CA LEU A 66 -17.29 17.19 25.62
C LEU A 66 -18.30 18.26 25.16
N LYS A 67 -19.34 18.54 25.96
CA LYS A 67 -20.28 19.63 25.69
C LYS A 67 -19.60 21.00 25.75
N ALA A 68 -18.68 21.21 26.70
CA ALA A 68 -17.91 22.43 26.79
C ALA A 68 -16.96 22.62 25.60
N VAL A 69 -16.35 21.53 25.09
CA VAL A 69 -15.55 21.56 23.85
C VAL A 69 -16.41 22.03 22.67
N LYS A 70 -17.61 21.48 22.50
CA LYS A 70 -18.53 21.88 21.42
C LYS A 70 -19.06 23.32 21.55
N ALA A 71 -19.08 23.87 22.75
CA ALA A 71 -19.53 25.22 23.03
C ALA A 71 -18.37 26.23 23.02
N HIS A 72 -17.14 25.79 22.75
CA HIS A 72 -15.98 26.66 22.70
C HIS A 72 -16.10 27.67 21.56
N ALA A 73 -15.51 28.85 21.72
CA ALA A 73 -15.43 29.82 20.63
C ALA A 73 -14.51 29.28 19.52
N GLY A 74 -14.98 29.29 18.28
CA GLY A 74 -14.28 28.63 17.17
C GLY A 74 -14.40 27.11 17.22
N LEU A 75 -13.58 26.42 16.44
CA LEU A 75 -13.59 24.96 16.36
C LEU A 75 -12.60 24.38 17.37
N ALA A 76 -13.10 23.72 18.42
CA ALA A 76 -12.26 23.07 19.40
C ALA A 76 -12.23 21.54 19.25
N GLY A 77 -11.14 20.94 19.71
CA GLY A 77 -10.95 19.50 19.69
C GLY A 77 -9.85 19.04 20.62
N PHE A 78 -9.55 17.75 20.58
CA PHE A 78 -8.59 17.14 21.50
C PHE A 78 -7.97 15.88 20.89
N ARG A 79 -6.81 15.49 21.43
CA ARG A 79 -6.12 14.25 21.12
C ARG A 79 -6.67 13.10 21.96
N CYS A 80 -6.81 11.94 21.34
CA CYS A 80 -7.37 10.75 21.95
C CYS A 80 -6.61 9.51 21.50
N PHE A 81 -6.12 8.73 22.46
CA PHE A 81 -5.41 7.47 22.23
C PHE A 81 -6.31 6.28 22.56
N HIS A 82 -5.90 5.07 22.18
CA HIS A 82 -6.71 3.86 22.35
C HIS A 82 -7.12 3.57 23.81
N ASP A 83 -6.34 4.04 24.78
CA ASP A 83 -6.52 3.83 26.23
C ASP A 83 -7.19 5.02 26.94
N HIS A 84 -7.65 6.03 26.19
CA HIS A 84 -8.40 7.16 26.74
C HIS A 84 -9.88 6.80 27.00
N ASP A 85 -10.64 7.74 27.59
CA ASP A 85 -12.02 7.49 28.02
C ASP A 85 -12.95 6.95 26.92
N GLU A 86 -13.28 5.66 27.04
CA GLU A 86 -14.10 4.92 26.08
C GLU A 86 -15.49 5.54 25.88
N ARG A 87 -16.06 6.19 26.91
CA ARG A 87 -17.37 6.84 26.82
C ARG A 87 -17.34 7.97 25.80
N VAL A 88 -16.21 8.66 25.69
CA VAL A 88 -15.99 9.77 24.75
C VAL A 88 -15.68 9.26 23.36
N ILE A 89 -14.82 8.25 23.24
CA ILE A 89 -14.50 7.62 21.95
C ILE A 89 -15.78 7.11 21.29
N ALA A 90 -16.59 6.32 22.02
CA ALA A 90 -17.83 5.78 21.50
C ALA A 90 -18.84 6.86 21.11
N LYS A 91 -18.90 7.97 21.87
CA LYS A 91 -19.79 9.09 21.55
C LYS A 91 -19.33 9.87 20.32
N ALA A 92 -18.05 10.21 20.25
CA ALA A 92 -17.47 10.96 19.14
C ALA A 92 -17.57 10.19 17.82
N LEU A 93 -17.29 8.89 17.83
CA LEU A 93 -17.37 8.03 16.64
C LEU A 93 -18.78 8.00 16.04
N LYS A 94 -19.83 8.07 16.85
CA LYS A 94 -21.23 8.05 16.39
C LYS A 94 -21.77 9.41 15.97
N ASP A 95 -21.03 10.48 16.22
CA ASP A 95 -21.51 11.84 16.02
C ASP A 95 -21.04 12.45 14.69
N PRO A 96 -21.91 12.59 13.66
CA PRO A 96 -21.52 13.14 12.36
C PRO A 96 -21.05 14.60 12.40
N ARG A 97 -21.34 15.34 13.48
CA ARG A 97 -20.87 16.72 13.67
C ARG A 97 -19.53 16.80 14.41
N CYS A 98 -18.97 15.67 14.86
CA CYS A 98 -17.61 15.61 15.37
C CYS A 98 -16.67 15.18 14.23
N ALA A 99 -15.72 16.03 13.84
CA ALA A 99 -14.70 15.67 12.85
C ALA A 99 -13.72 14.62 13.41
N LYS A 100 -13.40 13.60 12.62
CA LYS A 100 -12.40 12.58 12.97
C LYS A 100 -11.13 12.80 12.19
N ILE A 101 -10.03 13.00 12.90
CA ILE A 101 -8.68 13.03 12.32
C ILE A 101 -7.97 11.77 12.81
N VAL A 102 -7.43 10.97 11.90
CA VAL A 102 -6.70 9.75 12.25
C VAL A 102 -5.24 9.94 11.86
N LEU A 103 -4.36 9.99 12.86
CA LEU A 103 -2.92 10.13 12.69
C LEU A 103 -2.22 8.81 12.97
N THR A 104 -1.50 8.31 11.98
CA THR A 104 -0.73 7.07 12.07
C THR A 104 0.76 7.32 11.88
N ARG A 105 1.57 6.39 12.38
CA ARG A 105 3.02 6.32 12.16
C ARG A 105 3.42 4.86 12.12
N ASN A 106 4.56 4.55 11.49
CA ASN A 106 5.17 3.24 11.57
C ASN A 106 5.25 2.76 13.05
N PRO A 107 4.56 1.67 13.45
CA PRO A 107 4.53 1.20 14.82
C PRO A 107 5.91 0.91 15.39
N LEU A 108 6.82 0.40 14.56
CA LEU A 108 8.19 0.10 14.96
C LEU A 108 8.97 1.36 15.32
N GLU A 109 8.85 2.43 14.52
CA GLU A 109 9.49 3.70 14.84
C GLU A 109 8.91 4.37 16.09
N SER A 110 7.58 4.32 16.24
CA SER A 110 6.89 4.82 17.43
C SER A 110 7.33 4.07 18.68
N TYR A 111 7.39 2.74 18.62
CA TYR A 111 7.79 1.86 19.71
C TYR A 111 9.24 2.10 20.13
N VAL A 112 10.20 2.05 19.20
CA VAL A 112 11.62 2.32 19.51
C VAL A 112 11.78 3.73 20.08
N SER A 113 11.07 4.71 19.52
CA SER A 113 11.09 6.06 20.07
C SER A 113 10.51 6.17 21.47
N TRP A 114 9.51 5.35 21.81
CA TRP A 114 8.92 5.29 23.14
C TRP A 114 9.87 4.63 24.14
N LYS A 115 10.52 3.52 23.76
CA LYS A 115 11.56 2.86 24.58
C LYS A 115 12.72 3.79 24.90
N ILE A 116 13.23 4.53 23.91
CA ILE A 116 14.30 5.52 24.13
C ILE A 116 13.82 6.59 25.12
N ALA A 117 12.58 7.08 25.00
CA ALA A 117 12.05 8.09 25.91
C ALA A 117 11.91 7.55 27.36
N GLN A 118 11.48 6.29 27.50
CA GLN A 118 11.38 5.60 28.79
C GLN A 118 12.76 5.45 29.45
N GLU A 119 13.78 5.05 28.69
CA GLU A 119 15.14 4.87 29.19
C GLU A 119 15.87 6.20 29.48
N THR A 120 15.59 7.25 28.71
CA THR A 120 16.27 8.56 28.85
C THR A 120 15.55 9.55 29.76
N GLY A 121 14.28 9.31 30.10
CA GLY A 121 13.43 10.24 30.85
C GLY A 121 13.12 11.55 30.09
N GLN A 122 13.43 11.65 28.80
CA GLN A 122 13.23 12.87 28.00
C GLN A 122 11.96 12.77 27.14
N TRP A 123 10.90 13.44 27.60
CA TRP A 123 9.58 13.45 26.92
C TRP A 123 9.44 14.59 25.89
N LYS A 124 10.27 15.64 25.97
CA LYS A 124 10.35 16.76 25.01
C LYS A 124 11.82 17.13 24.72
N LEU A 125 12.26 16.98 23.47
CA LEU A 125 13.59 17.41 23.00
C LEU A 125 13.56 18.91 22.69
N THR A 126 13.77 19.75 23.69
CA THR A 126 13.96 21.21 23.50
C THR A 126 15.42 21.60 23.29
N ASN A 127 16.39 20.68 23.44
CA ASN A 127 17.82 20.99 23.32
C ASN A 127 18.57 19.94 22.49
N VAL A 128 19.12 20.38 21.35
CA VAL A 128 19.83 19.55 20.36
C VAL A 128 21.25 19.17 20.80
N THR A 129 21.81 19.87 21.80
CA THR A 129 23.23 19.80 22.20
C THR A 129 23.56 18.77 23.30
N ARG A 130 22.57 18.07 23.86
CA ARG A 130 22.77 16.95 24.80
C ARG A 130 22.11 15.68 24.27
N ARG A 131 22.55 15.20 23.11
CA ARG A 131 22.26 13.82 22.68
C ARG A 131 23.13 12.88 23.49
N LYS A 132 22.51 12.09 24.36
CA LYS A 132 23.10 10.80 24.74
C LYS A 132 22.73 9.83 23.63
N ASP A 133 23.71 9.08 23.13
CA ASP A 133 23.51 7.93 22.24
C ASP A 133 22.82 6.81 23.02
N ALA A 134 21.57 7.05 23.42
CA ALA A 134 20.76 6.09 24.14
C ALA A 134 20.16 5.12 23.14
N GLN A 135 20.55 3.85 23.26
CA GLN A 135 19.99 2.75 22.49
C GLN A 135 18.93 2.05 23.34
N ALA A 136 17.72 1.91 22.78
CA ALA A 136 16.63 1.18 23.42
C ALA A 136 16.86 -0.32 23.39
N THR A 137 16.43 -1.02 24.44
CA THR A 137 16.28 -2.48 24.38
C THR A 137 14.92 -2.84 23.79
N PHE A 138 14.92 -3.57 22.67
CA PHE A 138 13.72 -4.07 22.00
C PHE A 138 13.20 -5.33 22.69
N ASP A 139 11.90 -5.37 22.97
CA ASP A 139 11.19 -6.54 23.49
C ASP A 139 10.15 -7.00 22.47
N ALA A 140 10.28 -8.23 21.98
CA ALA A 140 9.40 -8.79 20.95
C ALA A 140 7.95 -8.94 21.43
N ALA A 141 7.74 -9.45 22.65
CA ALA A 141 6.40 -9.70 23.18
C ALA A 141 5.68 -8.37 23.50
N GLU A 142 6.42 -7.40 24.02
CA GLU A 142 5.91 -6.04 24.26
C GLU A 142 5.56 -5.34 22.94
N PHE A 143 6.41 -5.49 21.92
CA PHE A 143 6.15 -4.94 20.59
C PHE A 143 4.91 -5.60 19.94
N ASP A 144 4.77 -6.92 20.02
CA ASP A 144 3.62 -7.63 19.47
C ASP A 144 2.31 -7.20 20.13
N ALA A 145 2.30 -7.11 21.47
CA ALA A 145 1.15 -6.62 22.21
C ALA A 145 0.81 -5.15 21.84
N HIS A 146 1.83 -4.31 21.67
CA HIS A 146 1.67 -2.94 21.23
C HIS A 146 1.03 -2.87 19.83
N VAL A 147 1.59 -3.60 18.86
CA VAL A 147 1.06 -3.63 17.48
C VAL A 147 -0.38 -4.15 17.45
N GLN A 148 -0.68 -5.21 18.21
CA GLN A 148 -2.02 -5.77 18.28
C GLN A 148 -3.04 -4.74 18.82
N ALA A 149 -2.71 -4.05 19.93
CA ALA A 149 -3.58 -3.02 20.50
C ALA A 149 -3.85 -1.88 19.50
N LEU A 150 -2.82 -1.44 18.78
CA LEU A 150 -2.95 -0.43 17.73
C LEU A 150 -3.86 -0.90 16.60
N GLN A 151 -3.67 -2.14 16.14
CA GLN A 151 -4.47 -2.72 15.06
C GLN A 151 -5.94 -2.87 15.44
N ASP A 152 -6.22 -3.36 16.64
CA ASP A 152 -7.59 -3.54 17.17
C ASP A 152 -8.31 -2.20 17.27
N PHE A 153 -7.61 -1.16 17.75
CA PHE A 153 -8.17 0.18 17.80
C PHE A 153 -8.47 0.72 16.39
N GLN A 154 -7.54 0.60 15.45
CA GLN A 154 -7.75 1.04 14.06
C GLN A 154 -8.89 0.27 13.36
N LEU A 155 -9.00 -1.05 13.59
CA LEU A 155 -10.12 -1.87 13.11
C LEU A 155 -11.45 -1.35 13.63
N ARG A 156 -11.50 -1.01 14.91
CA ARG A 156 -12.69 -0.47 15.54
C ARG A 156 -13.05 0.90 14.97
N LEU A 157 -12.11 1.83 14.85
CA LEU A 157 -12.35 3.15 14.25
C LEU A 157 -12.96 3.01 12.84
N LEU A 158 -12.34 2.17 12.01
CA LEU A 158 -12.82 1.90 10.65
C LEU A 158 -14.24 1.35 10.65
N ARG A 159 -14.51 0.31 11.45
CA ARG A 159 -15.82 -0.34 11.52
C ARG A 159 -16.90 0.64 11.99
N GLU A 160 -16.67 1.39 13.05
CA GLU A 160 -17.66 2.32 13.59
C GLU A 160 -17.97 3.45 12.62
N MET A 161 -16.95 3.99 11.93
CA MET A 161 -17.16 4.99 10.88
C MET A 161 -17.93 4.41 9.68
N GLN A 162 -17.60 3.19 9.24
CA GLN A 162 -18.33 2.51 8.16
C GLN A 162 -19.80 2.27 8.49
N VAL A 163 -20.08 1.76 9.69
CA VAL A 163 -21.44 1.48 10.16
C VAL A 163 -22.28 2.75 10.25
N SER A 164 -21.66 3.87 10.63
CA SER A 164 -22.33 5.15 10.77
C SER A 164 -22.31 6.02 9.51
N GLY A 165 -21.71 5.56 8.41
CA GLY A 165 -21.62 6.30 7.14
C GLY A 165 -20.72 7.54 7.21
N GLN A 166 -19.74 7.54 8.11
CA GLN A 166 -18.82 8.65 8.34
C GLN A 166 -17.43 8.37 7.74
N THR A 167 -16.63 9.41 7.58
CA THR A 167 -15.21 9.33 7.18
C THR A 167 -14.33 10.14 8.11
N ALA A 168 -13.04 9.82 8.14
CA ALA A 168 -12.01 10.60 8.79
C ALA A 168 -11.11 11.31 7.77
N PHE A 169 -10.38 12.32 8.23
CA PHE A 169 -9.19 12.84 7.57
C PHE A 169 -7.99 12.04 8.05
N TYR A 170 -7.33 11.33 7.13
CA TYR A 170 -6.20 10.46 7.45
C TYR A 170 -4.88 11.20 7.25
N LEU A 171 -3.97 11.04 8.21
CA LEU A 171 -2.61 11.60 8.19
C LEU A 171 -1.61 10.51 8.57
N ALA A 172 -0.49 10.50 7.88
CA ALA A 172 0.74 9.87 8.32
C ALA A 172 1.63 10.89 9.05
N TYR A 173 2.63 10.41 9.78
CA TYR A 173 3.59 11.27 10.48
C TYR A 173 4.35 12.20 9.52
N GLU A 174 4.64 11.70 8.33
CA GLU A 174 5.37 12.39 7.27
C GLU A 174 4.55 13.57 6.71
N ASP A 175 3.23 13.42 6.62
CA ASP A 175 2.30 14.43 6.12
C ASP A 175 2.27 15.69 7.00
N LEU A 176 2.65 15.57 8.28
CA LEU A 176 2.66 16.71 9.20
C LEU A 176 3.64 17.82 8.77
N ARG A 177 4.58 17.50 7.87
CA ARG A 177 5.57 18.45 7.32
C ARG A 177 5.14 19.07 6.00
N ASP A 178 3.98 18.70 5.48
CA ASP A 178 3.43 19.24 4.25
C ASP A 178 2.44 20.37 4.57
N LEU A 179 2.81 21.59 4.18
CA LEU A 179 1.99 22.79 4.39
C LEU A 179 0.65 22.71 3.66
N ASP A 180 0.63 22.12 2.46
CA ASP A 180 -0.58 21.99 1.67
C ASP A 180 -1.52 20.96 2.29
N VAL A 181 -0.99 19.88 2.88
CA VAL A 181 -1.80 18.90 3.62
C VAL A 181 -2.40 19.52 4.88
N MET A 182 -1.63 20.31 5.66
CA MET A 182 -2.17 21.01 6.84
C MET A 182 -3.26 22.02 6.47
N ASN A 183 -3.07 22.77 5.38
CA ASN A 183 -4.11 23.65 4.84
C ASN A 183 -5.31 22.88 4.28
N GLY A 184 -5.10 21.68 3.75
CA GLY A 184 -6.15 20.75 3.33
C GLY A 184 -6.98 20.26 4.51
N LEU A 185 -6.34 19.94 5.64
CA LEU A 185 -7.00 19.59 6.89
C LEU A 185 -7.87 20.74 7.40
N ALA A 186 -7.33 21.96 7.45
CA ALA A 186 -8.09 23.15 7.86
C ALA A 186 -9.32 23.38 6.98
N LYS A 187 -9.15 23.31 5.65
CA LYS A 187 -10.27 23.40 4.71
C LYS A 187 -11.32 22.32 4.95
N TRP A 188 -10.91 21.08 5.21
CA TRP A 188 -11.83 19.99 5.51
C TRP A 188 -12.58 20.21 6.82
N LEU A 189 -11.92 20.78 7.84
CA LEU A 189 -12.53 21.20 9.10
C LEU A 189 -13.48 22.41 8.96
N GLY A 190 -13.57 23.03 7.78
CA GLY A 190 -14.39 24.22 7.55
C GLY A 190 -13.73 25.53 8.03
N VAL A 191 -12.43 25.49 8.30
CA VAL A 191 -11.63 26.65 8.72
C VAL A 191 -11.25 27.47 7.48
N GLY A 192 -11.56 28.77 7.50
CA GLY A 192 -11.28 29.69 6.39
C GLY A 192 -9.83 30.20 6.36
N ASP A 193 -9.15 30.15 7.50
CA ASP A 193 -7.76 30.57 7.65
C ASP A 193 -6.80 29.58 6.98
N ARG A 194 -5.64 30.08 6.56
CA ARG A 194 -4.55 29.28 5.98
C ARG A 194 -3.24 29.62 6.67
N LEU A 195 -2.38 28.61 6.81
CA LEU A 195 -1.01 28.79 7.24
C LEU A 195 -0.12 29.15 6.04
N GLU A 196 0.75 30.14 6.22
CA GLU A 196 1.80 30.51 5.26
C GLU A 196 3.09 29.69 5.46
N GLN A 197 3.29 29.17 6.68
CA GLN A 197 4.42 28.32 7.04
C GLN A 197 4.02 27.38 8.17
N LEU A 198 4.68 26.22 8.23
CA LEU A 198 4.56 25.30 9.35
C LEU A 198 5.38 25.78 10.54
N ASP A 199 5.02 25.28 11.71
CA ASP A 199 5.83 25.48 12.90
C ASP A 199 7.23 24.85 12.71
N GLN A 200 8.27 25.68 12.91
CA GLN A 200 9.66 25.30 12.68
C GLN A 200 10.29 24.56 13.88
N SER A 201 9.54 24.27 14.95
CA SER A 201 10.08 23.60 16.13
C SER A 201 10.44 22.13 15.86
N LEU A 202 9.85 21.52 14.82
CA LEU A 202 10.13 20.13 14.46
C LEU A 202 11.40 20.00 13.60
N LYS A 203 12.57 19.96 14.25
CA LYS A 203 13.80 19.53 13.59
C LYS A 203 13.75 18.02 13.29
N PRO A 204 14.23 17.54 12.13
CA PRO A 204 14.27 16.12 11.78
C PRO A 204 14.88 15.28 12.91
N GLN A 205 14.08 14.38 13.48
CA GLN A 205 14.55 13.47 14.52
C GLN A 205 15.37 12.35 13.88
N ASN A 206 16.67 12.62 13.78
CA ASN A 206 17.76 11.67 13.63
C ASN A 206 17.68 10.74 12.39
N PRO A 207 18.39 11.06 11.29
CA PRO A 207 18.46 10.25 10.06
C PRO A 207 19.21 8.92 10.23
N ALA A 208 19.66 8.59 11.45
CA ALA A 208 20.30 7.31 11.72
C ALA A 208 19.30 6.15 11.52
N PRO A 209 19.73 5.05 10.88
CA PRO A 209 19.00 3.78 10.81
C PRO A 209 18.41 3.38 12.16
N LEU A 210 17.23 2.75 12.13
CA LEU A 210 16.56 2.32 13.37
C LEU A 210 17.38 1.27 14.14
N THR A 211 18.15 0.45 13.42
CA THR A 211 19.11 -0.51 13.97
C THR A 211 20.11 0.13 14.92
N ASP A 212 20.54 1.37 14.64
CA ASP A 212 21.55 2.06 15.44
C ASP A 212 20.95 2.60 16.76
N LYS A 213 19.61 2.67 16.83
CA LYS A 213 18.84 3.17 17.97
C LYS A 213 18.42 2.05 18.94
N VAL A 214 18.80 0.80 18.65
CA VAL A 214 18.41 -0.39 19.41
C VAL A 214 19.66 -1.18 19.81
N SER A 215 19.77 -1.55 21.08
CA SER A 215 20.95 -2.25 21.62
C SER A 215 21.02 -3.72 21.20
N ASN A 216 19.88 -4.32 20.85
CA ASN A 216 19.68 -5.71 20.45
C ASN A 216 18.99 -5.82 19.08
N ALA A 217 19.57 -5.17 18.05
CA ALA A 217 19.00 -5.12 16.70
C ALA A 217 18.69 -6.51 16.10
N GLU A 218 19.50 -7.53 16.38
CA GLU A 218 19.26 -8.91 15.90
C GLU A 218 17.95 -9.50 16.45
N VAL A 219 17.61 -9.24 17.72
CA VAL A 219 16.35 -9.69 18.34
C VAL A 219 15.16 -8.98 17.71
N MET A 220 15.30 -7.67 17.46
CA MET A 220 14.33 -6.91 16.70
C MET A 220 14.16 -7.47 15.29
N GLU A 221 15.25 -7.80 14.60
CA GLU A 221 15.21 -8.35 13.25
C GLU A 221 14.56 -9.74 13.17
N GLN A 222 14.78 -10.59 14.17
CA GLN A 222 14.17 -11.91 14.29
C GLN A 222 12.68 -11.82 14.65
N ALA A 223 12.32 -10.97 15.61
CA ALA A 223 10.94 -10.72 15.98
C ALA A 223 10.16 -10.18 14.79
N LEU A 224 10.72 -9.18 14.10
CA LEU A 224 10.15 -8.66 12.86
C LEU A 224 10.14 -9.68 11.73
N ALA A 225 10.93 -10.76 11.75
CA ALA A 225 10.84 -11.82 10.75
C ALA A 225 9.57 -12.67 10.93
N GLY A 226 9.05 -12.78 12.15
CA GLY A 226 7.82 -13.51 12.49
C GLY A 226 6.57 -12.62 12.59
N VAL A 227 6.73 -11.35 12.96
CA VAL A 227 5.68 -10.33 12.85
C VAL A 227 5.47 -10.05 11.38
N ASP A 228 4.23 -10.13 10.90
CA ASP A 228 3.80 -9.80 9.53
C ASP A 228 4.44 -8.48 9.09
N ARG A 229 5.64 -8.58 8.50
CA ARG A 229 6.65 -7.51 8.33
C ARG A 229 6.24 -6.49 7.28
N PHE A 230 4.95 -6.52 6.94
CA PHE A 230 4.41 -6.02 5.74
C PHE A 230 3.04 -5.42 5.90
N ASN A 231 2.23 -5.81 6.91
CA ASN A 231 0.94 -5.18 7.19
C ASN A 231 0.22 -4.80 5.87
N LEU A 232 0.29 -5.70 4.86
CA LEU A 232 0.00 -5.41 3.44
C LEU A 232 -1.48 -5.23 3.18
N THR A 233 -2.25 -5.39 4.25
CA THR A 233 -3.65 -5.05 4.33
C THR A 233 -3.86 -3.55 4.54
N ARG A 234 -2.84 -2.76 4.93
CA ARG A 234 -3.03 -1.37 5.42
C ARG A 234 -1.97 -0.32 5.12
N THR A 235 -0.81 -0.61 4.53
CA THR A 235 -0.19 0.44 3.67
C THR A 235 -1.25 0.75 2.63
N PRO A 236 -1.65 2.02 2.38
CA PRO A 236 -2.60 2.29 1.31
C PRO A 236 -2.02 1.69 0.05
N ASN A 237 -2.59 0.58 -0.42
CA ASN A 237 -2.25 0.08 -1.72
C ASN A 237 -2.87 1.08 -2.68
N PHE A 238 -2.06 2.02 -3.13
CA PHE A 238 -2.49 3.04 -4.08
C PHE A 238 -2.76 2.41 -5.46
N GLU A 239 -2.33 1.16 -5.68
CA GLU A 239 -2.78 0.41 -6.84
C GLU A 239 -4.29 0.19 -6.77
N PRO A 240 -5.01 0.52 -7.86
CA PRO A 240 -6.44 0.25 -7.95
C PRO A 240 -6.75 -1.23 -7.72
N ARG A 241 -7.80 -1.50 -6.93
CA ARG A 241 -8.35 -2.86 -6.81
C ARG A 241 -8.70 -3.41 -8.18
N ARG A 242 -8.44 -4.70 -8.37
CA ARG A 242 -8.72 -5.41 -9.61
C ARG A 242 -9.94 -6.28 -9.43
N GLY A 243 -10.89 -6.19 -10.35
CA GLY A 243 -11.97 -7.15 -10.43
C GLY A 243 -11.51 -8.47 -11.07
N ALA A 244 -12.36 -9.49 -11.03
CA ALA A 244 -12.06 -10.84 -11.53
C ALA A 244 -11.67 -10.97 -13.02
N ALA A 245 -11.84 -9.92 -13.84
CA ALA A 245 -11.43 -9.93 -15.25
C ALA A 245 -11.97 -11.12 -16.08
N THR A 246 -13.12 -11.72 -15.71
CA THR A 246 -13.62 -12.97 -16.32
C THR A 246 -13.65 -13.05 -17.86
N PRO A 247 -13.88 -11.96 -18.63
CA PRO A 247 -13.80 -12.04 -20.09
C PRO A 247 -12.42 -12.40 -20.64
N SER A 248 -11.35 -12.28 -19.86
CA SER A 248 -10.01 -12.72 -20.29
C SER A 248 -9.75 -14.19 -20.03
N TYR A 249 -10.59 -14.89 -19.26
CA TYR A 249 -10.32 -16.29 -18.93
C TYR A 249 -10.48 -17.16 -20.18
N VAL A 250 -9.64 -18.18 -20.30
CA VAL A 250 -9.59 -19.07 -21.45
C VAL A 250 -9.77 -20.52 -20.99
N GLY A 251 -10.88 -21.13 -21.38
CA GLY A 251 -11.10 -22.56 -21.17
C GLY A 251 -10.58 -23.35 -22.36
N ALA A 252 -9.92 -24.48 -22.09
CA ALA A 252 -9.66 -25.49 -23.09
C ALA A 252 -10.98 -25.99 -23.72
N ALA A 253 -10.89 -26.45 -24.97
CA ALA A 253 -12.05 -26.83 -25.78
C ALA A 253 -12.63 -28.19 -25.36
N LYS A 254 -11.78 -29.13 -24.93
CA LYS A 254 -12.13 -30.51 -24.54
C LYS A 254 -11.62 -30.83 -23.15
N THR A 255 -10.36 -30.54 -22.86
CA THR A 255 -9.78 -30.77 -21.53
C THR A 255 -10.43 -29.81 -20.52
N PRO A 256 -10.87 -30.25 -19.34
CA PRO A 256 -11.53 -29.40 -18.36
C PRO A 256 -10.51 -28.51 -17.61
N LEU A 257 -9.76 -27.70 -18.35
CA LEU A 257 -8.69 -26.84 -17.86
C LEU A 257 -9.03 -25.37 -18.16
N LEU A 258 -8.90 -24.51 -17.15
CA LEU A 258 -9.22 -23.09 -17.22
C LEU A 258 -7.98 -22.25 -16.91
N PHE A 259 -7.55 -21.44 -17.85
CA PHE A 259 -6.47 -20.49 -17.64
C PHE A 259 -7.02 -19.10 -17.27
N LEU A 260 -6.44 -18.51 -16.22
CA LEU A 260 -6.72 -17.16 -15.75
C LEU A 260 -5.51 -16.29 -16.11
N PRO A 261 -5.54 -15.49 -17.19
CA PRO A 261 -4.33 -14.83 -17.67
C PRO A 261 -3.82 -13.73 -16.76
N MET A 262 -2.59 -13.90 -16.26
CA MET A 262 -1.81 -12.82 -15.66
C MET A 262 -1.22 -11.95 -16.78
N ARG A 263 -1.67 -10.70 -16.89
CA ARG A 263 -1.18 -9.80 -17.94
C ARG A 263 0.32 -9.54 -17.78
N GLY A 264 1.06 -9.65 -18.89
CA GLY A 264 2.51 -9.49 -18.90
C GLY A 264 3.28 -10.75 -18.50
N ALA A 265 2.60 -11.88 -18.29
CA ALA A 265 3.16 -13.23 -18.24
C ALA A 265 2.98 -13.92 -19.63
N PRO A 266 3.39 -15.18 -19.85
CA PRO A 266 3.39 -15.82 -21.17
C PRO A 266 1.98 -16.24 -21.63
N GLU A 267 1.12 -15.28 -21.97
CA GLU A 267 -0.28 -15.51 -22.34
C GLU A 267 -0.41 -16.25 -23.68
N ASP A 268 0.34 -15.83 -24.68
CA ASP A 268 0.27 -16.37 -26.04
C ASP A 268 0.72 -17.84 -26.06
N GLU A 269 1.82 -18.14 -25.36
CA GLU A 269 2.35 -19.48 -25.24
C GLU A 269 1.37 -20.43 -24.54
N VAL A 270 0.63 -19.94 -23.53
CA VAL A 270 -0.42 -20.73 -22.86
C VAL A 270 -1.61 -20.93 -23.79
N PHE A 271 -2.03 -19.93 -24.57
CA PHE A 271 -3.13 -20.07 -25.52
C PHE A 271 -2.79 -21.08 -26.64
N ASP A 272 -1.59 -21.01 -27.21
CA ASP A 272 -1.12 -22.00 -28.18
C ASP A 272 -1.09 -23.40 -27.60
N TRP A 273 -0.61 -23.52 -26.36
CA TRP A 273 -0.56 -24.81 -25.69
C TRP A 273 -1.95 -25.38 -25.41
N LEU A 274 -2.91 -24.59 -24.93
CA LEU A 274 -4.29 -25.06 -24.72
C LEU A 274 -4.95 -25.54 -26.03
N ALA A 275 -4.68 -24.85 -27.14
CA ALA A 275 -5.17 -25.27 -28.44
C ALA A 275 -4.51 -26.59 -28.89
N ALA A 276 -3.18 -26.69 -28.77
CA ALA A 276 -2.42 -27.90 -29.09
C ALA A 276 -2.82 -29.09 -28.21
N LEU A 277 -3.10 -28.85 -26.93
CA LEU A 277 -3.54 -29.85 -25.95
C LEU A 277 -4.79 -30.59 -26.42
N ASP A 278 -5.74 -29.88 -27.01
CA ASP A 278 -7.01 -30.45 -27.48
C ASP A 278 -7.00 -30.77 -28.99
N GLY A 279 -5.88 -30.53 -29.68
CA GLY A 279 -5.75 -30.70 -31.12
C GLY A 279 -6.70 -29.79 -31.92
N VAL A 280 -6.86 -28.55 -31.46
CA VAL A 280 -7.73 -27.52 -32.06
C VAL A 280 -6.95 -26.24 -32.34
N THR A 281 -7.61 -25.22 -32.88
CA THR A 281 -7.03 -23.89 -33.08
C THR A 281 -7.38 -22.94 -31.93
N ARG A 282 -6.71 -21.79 -31.82
CA ARG A 282 -7.04 -20.79 -30.79
C ARG A 282 -8.50 -20.31 -30.86
N ASP A 283 -9.09 -20.31 -32.05
CA ASP A 283 -10.47 -19.85 -32.26
C ASP A 283 -11.51 -20.80 -31.64
N ASP A 284 -11.13 -22.06 -31.42
CA ASP A 284 -11.98 -23.08 -30.80
C ASP A 284 -11.96 -23.01 -29.25
N LEU A 285 -11.04 -22.23 -28.67
CA LEU A 285 -10.95 -22.07 -27.22
C LEU A 285 -12.13 -21.29 -26.68
N ALA A 286 -12.57 -21.64 -25.47
CA ALA A 286 -13.62 -20.89 -24.78
C ALA A 286 -13.05 -19.55 -24.30
N THR A 287 -13.28 -18.49 -25.08
CA THR A 287 -12.78 -17.12 -24.81
C THR A 287 -13.93 -16.13 -24.62
N LYS A 288 -13.63 -14.91 -24.15
CA LYS A 288 -14.60 -13.80 -23.99
C LYS A 288 -15.84 -14.17 -23.16
N MET A 289 -15.69 -15.14 -22.24
CA MET A 289 -16.79 -15.63 -21.42
C MET A 289 -17.23 -14.57 -20.41
N SER A 290 -18.52 -14.23 -20.38
CA SER A 290 -19.07 -13.48 -19.24
C SER A 290 -19.08 -14.36 -17.98
N GLN A 291 -19.32 -13.77 -16.80
CA GLN A 291 -19.51 -14.56 -15.58
C GLN A 291 -20.65 -15.60 -15.68
N LYS A 292 -21.66 -15.36 -16.53
CA LYS A 292 -22.74 -16.33 -16.78
C LYS A 292 -22.25 -17.50 -17.63
N ASP A 293 -21.51 -17.19 -18.69
CA ASP A 293 -20.95 -18.19 -19.61
C ASP A 293 -19.90 -19.04 -18.90
N LEU A 294 -19.06 -18.42 -18.08
CA LEU A 294 -18.06 -19.12 -17.29
C LEU A 294 -18.71 -20.08 -16.27
N ARG A 295 -19.79 -19.68 -15.59
CA ARG A 295 -20.57 -20.61 -14.74
C ARG A 295 -21.16 -21.77 -15.55
N LYS A 296 -21.60 -21.52 -16.79
CA LYS A 296 -22.08 -22.56 -17.70
C LYS A 296 -20.94 -23.51 -18.07
N TRP A 297 -19.79 -23.00 -18.48
CA TRP A 297 -18.60 -23.78 -18.80
C TRP A 297 -18.17 -24.68 -17.62
N LYS A 298 -18.08 -24.13 -16.41
CA LYS A 298 -17.73 -24.87 -15.18
C LYS A 298 -18.71 -26.02 -14.87
N ARG A 299 -20.00 -25.85 -15.15
CA ARG A 299 -21.01 -26.91 -14.95
C ARG A 299 -20.91 -28.04 -15.97
N HIS A 300 -20.55 -27.72 -17.22
CA HIS A 300 -20.36 -28.74 -18.26
C HIS A 300 -19.02 -29.49 -18.06
N ASN A 301 -18.00 -28.79 -17.56
CA ASN A 301 -16.67 -29.34 -17.26
C ASN A 301 -16.53 -29.67 -15.76
N ARG A 302 -17.25 -30.69 -15.28
CA ARG A 302 -17.16 -31.12 -13.87
C ARG A 302 -15.76 -31.67 -13.58
N GLY A 303 -15.20 -31.32 -12.42
CA GLY A 303 -13.82 -31.67 -12.07
C GLY A 303 -12.76 -30.78 -12.74
N HIS A 304 -13.16 -29.67 -13.37
CA HIS A 304 -12.21 -28.75 -13.97
C HIS A 304 -11.19 -28.24 -12.96
N ARG A 305 -9.99 -27.97 -13.47
CA ARG A 305 -8.93 -27.29 -12.73
C ARG A 305 -8.62 -25.96 -13.40
N SER A 306 -8.23 -25.01 -12.59
CA SER A 306 -7.87 -23.67 -13.01
C SER A 306 -6.44 -23.34 -12.64
N PHE A 307 -5.76 -22.57 -13.48
CA PHE A 307 -4.40 -22.16 -13.20
C PHE A 307 -4.11 -20.77 -13.75
N THR A 308 -3.02 -20.17 -13.26
CA THR A 308 -2.40 -18.98 -13.83
C THR A 308 -0.88 -19.16 -13.83
N VAL A 309 -0.18 -18.34 -14.61
CA VAL A 309 1.28 -18.27 -14.62
C VAL A 309 1.71 -16.89 -14.15
N ILE A 310 2.61 -16.82 -13.17
CA ILE A 310 3.26 -15.58 -12.72
C ILE A 310 4.70 -15.52 -13.24
N ARG A 311 5.17 -14.31 -13.50
CA ARG A 311 6.49 -14.02 -14.05
C ARG A 311 7.34 -13.28 -13.04
N HIS A 312 8.65 -13.46 -13.05
CA HIS A 312 9.55 -12.68 -12.21
C HIS A 312 9.31 -11.16 -12.42
N PRO A 313 9.22 -10.33 -11.37
CA PRO A 313 8.83 -8.93 -11.51
C PRO A 313 9.68 -8.13 -12.52
N VAL A 314 10.99 -8.39 -12.59
CA VAL A 314 11.90 -7.73 -13.55
C VAL A 314 11.53 -8.08 -14.99
N ALA A 315 11.42 -9.38 -15.30
CA ALA A 315 11.03 -9.88 -16.62
C ALA A 315 9.65 -9.36 -17.02
N ARG A 316 8.73 -9.23 -16.06
CA ARG A 316 7.40 -8.71 -16.32
C ARG A 316 7.40 -7.22 -16.65
N ALA A 317 8.13 -6.41 -15.89
CA ALA A 317 8.29 -4.98 -16.17
C ALA A 317 8.98 -4.75 -17.52
N HIS A 318 10.02 -5.54 -17.83
CA HIS A 318 10.74 -5.49 -19.09
C HIS A 318 9.84 -5.84 -20.29
N SER A 319 9.03 -6.89 -20.16
CA SER A 319 8.10 -7.27 -21.23
C SER A 319 7.01 -6.23 -21.44
N ALA A 320 6.51 -5.59 -20.38
CA ALA A 320 5.59 -4.47 -20.50
C ALA A 320 6.26 -3.28 -21.23
N PHE A 321 7.51 -2.95 -20.91
CA PHE A 321 8.27 -1.92 -21.62
C PHE A 321 8.42 -2.26 -23.11
N CYS A 322 8.93 -3.44 -23.43
CA CYS A 322 9.20 -3.87 -24.80
C CYS A 322 7.95 -4.04 -25.66
N ARG A 323 6.83 -4.51 -25.10
CA ARG A 323 5.61 -4.78 -25.86
C ARG A 323 4.66 -3.59 -25.93
N ARG A 324 4.58 -2.77 -24.87
CA ARG A 324 3.56 -1.71 -24.75
C ARG A 324 4.11 -0.30 -24.89
N ILE A 325 5.38 -0.06 -24.54
CA ILE A 325 5.92 1.30 -24.42
C ILE A 325 6.94 1.61 -25.51
N LEU A 326 7.94 0.76 -25.71
CA LEU A 326 9.04 1.03 -26.64
C LEU A 326 8.58 1.15 -28.11
N PRO A 327 7.78 0.22 -28.67
CA PRO A 327 7.37 0.28 -30.08
C PRO A 327 6.35 1.41 -30.32
N ALA A 328 6.24 1.86 -31.56
CA ALA A 328 5.23 2.83 -32.01
C ALA A 328 4.14 2.20 -32.89
N GLY A 329 4.00 0.87 -32.83
CA GLY A 329 3.13 0.09 -33.71
C GLY A 329 1.84 -0.43 -33.05
N PRO A 330 1.10 -1.30 -33.75
CA PRO A 330 -0.08 -1.97 -33.20
C PRO A 330 0.22 -2.68 -31.88
N GLY A 331 -0.68 -2.54 -30.89
CA GLY A 331 -0.53 -3.12 -29.55
C GLY A 331 0.21 -2.25 -28.54
N SER A 332 0.90 -1.19 -28.99
CA SER A 332 1.55 -0.19 -28.13
C SER A 332 0.56 0.83 -27.56
N TYR A 333 0.85 1.35 -26.38
CA TYR A 333 0.05 2.38 -25.72
C TYR A 333 0.52 3.78 -26.12
N LEU A 334 0.24 4.17 -27.37
CA LEU A 334 0.78 5.39 -28.00
C LEU A 334 0.62 6.67 -27.16
N GLN A 335 -0.53 6.86 -26.50
CA GLN A 335 -0.77 8.03 -25.64
C GLN A 335 0.07 8.01 -24.37
N ILE A 336 0.21 6.85 -23.73
CA ILE A 336 1.02 6.67 -22.52
C ILE A 336 2.49 6.89 -22.90
N ARG A 337 2.95 6.26 -23.97
CA ARG A 337 4.28 6.40 -24.55
C ARG A 337 4.66 7.85 -24.80
N ASP A 338 3.77 8.61 -25.44
CA ASP A 338 3.99 10.04 -25.68
C ASP A 338 4.09 10.86 -24.39
N THR A 339 3.28 10.52 -23.39
CA THR A 339 3.37 11.16 -22.06
C THR A 339 4.69 10.82 -21.37
N LEU A 340 5.12 9.55 -21.43
CA LEU A 340 6.40 9.11 -20.86
C LEU A 340 7.57 9.85 -21.47
N ARG A 341 7.57 10.03 -22.80
CA ARG A 341 8.61 10.80 -23.51
C ARG A 341 8.62 12.29 -23.13
N ARG A 342 7.43 12.92 -23.09
CA ARG A 342 7.32 14.38 -22.92
C ARG A 342 7.45 14.82 -21.46
N VAL A 343 6.81 14.10 -20.55
CA VAL A 343 6.66 14.47 -19.13
C VAL A 343 7.69 13.77 -18.27
N PHE A 344 7.76 12.43 -18.36
CA PHE A 344 8.68 11.61 -17.57
C PHE A 344 10.08 11.48 -18.18
N LYS A 345 10.30 12.14 -19.34
CA LYS A 345 11.59 12.19 -20.04
C LYS A 345 12.21 10.82 -20.35
N VAL A 346 11.36 9.80 -20.52
CA VAL A 346 11.83 8.47 -20.92
C VAL A 346 12.40 8.55 -22.35
N SER A 347 13.66 8.17 -22.49
CA SER A 347 14.55 8.29 -23.65
C SER A 347 14.25 7.26 -24.73
N ILE A 348 12.97 7.13 -25.13
CA ILE A 348 12.55 6.27 -26.24
C ILE A 348 12.34 7.10 -27.53
N PRO A 349 12.67 6.52 -28.70
CA PRO A 349 12.62 7.19 -30.00
C PRO A 349 11.18 7.60 -30.36
N LYS A 350 10.97 8.55 -31.27
CA LYS A 350 9.60 8.96 -31.63
C LYS A 350 8.84 7.86 -32.36
N ASP A 351 9.49 7.20 -33.30
CA ASP A 351 8.83 6.29 -34.25
C ASP A 351 9.07 4.80 -33.91
N GLY A 352 9.56 4.53 -32.70
CA GLY A 352 9.96 3.20 -32.27
C GLY A 352 11.46 2.95 -32.49
N PRO A 353 12.01 1.87 -31.93
CA PRO A 353 13.41 1.52 -32.14
C PRO A 353 13.65 1.12 -33.60
N ASP A 354 14.76 1.57 -34.16
CA ASP A 354 15.30 1.16 -35.45
C ASP A 354 16.59 0.35 -35.26
N ASP A 355 17.30 0.05 -36.35
CA ASP A 355 18.55 -0.72 -36.32
C ASP A 355 19.68 -0.03 -35.53
N SER A 356 19.56 1.27 -35.24
CA SER A 356 20.53 2.01 -34.43
C SER A 356 20.28 1.91 -32.92
N TRP A 357 19.16 1.30 -32.50
CA TRP A 357 18.78 1.16 -31.10
C TRP A 357 19.72 0.24 -30.32
N SER A 358 20.68 0.85 -29.62
CA SER A 358 21.72 0.13 -28.90
C SER A 358 21.22 -0.47 -27.58
N ARG A 359 21.95 -1.48 -27.09
CA ARG A 359 21.75 -2.07 -25.76
C ARG A 359 21.83 -1.03 -24.63
N ALA A 360 22.76 -0.09 -24.74
CA ALA A 360 22.92 0.99 -23.77
C ALA A 360 21.69 1.93 -23.75
N ALA A 361 21.20 2.33 -24.92
CA ALA A 361 19.98 3.14 -25.03
C ALA A 361 18.76 2.40 -24.48
N HIS A 362 18.65 1.09 -24.76
CA HIS A 362 17.59 0.24 -24.21
C HIS A 362 17.63 0.23 -22.68
N ARG A 363 18.81 -0.05 -22.08
CA ARG A 363 18.99 -0.08 -20.63
C ARG A 363 18.60 1.25 -19.98
N THR A 364 19.09 2.37 -20.52
CA THR A 364 18.76 3.70 -19.99
C THR A 364 17.26 3.96 -20.03
N ALA A 365 16.61 3.74 -21.17
CA ALA A 365 15.18 3.96 -21.32
C ALA A 365 14.34 3.02 -20.42
N PHE A 366 14.81 1.80 -20.19
CA PHE A 366 14.14 0.87 -19.28
C PHE A 366 14.23 1.35 -17.82
N ILE A 367 15.38 1.84 -17.36
CA ILE A 367 15.53 2.40 -16.01
C ILE A 367 14.61 3.61 -15.81
N GLU A 368 14.58 4.54 -16.77
CA GLU A 368 13.68 5.72 -16.72
C GLU A 368 12.19 5.28 -16.70
N PHE A 369 11.85 4.19 -17.40
CA PHE A 369 10.52 3.59 -17.30
C PHE A 369 10.24 2.99 -15.91
N LEU A 370 11.22 2.37 -15.26
CA LEU A 370 11.07 1.87 -13.88
C LEU A 370 10.85 3.02 -12.89
N GLU A 371 11.51 4.16 -13.06
CA GLU A 371 11.26 5.37 -12.25
C GLU A 371 9.81 5.85 -12.41
N PHE A 372 9.30 5.87 -13.64
CA PHE A 372 7.87 6.10 -13.87
C PHE A 372 6.99 5.07 -13.15
N LEU A 373 7.29 3.77 -13.24
CA LEU A 373 6.51 2.73 -12.59
C LEU A 373 6.46 2.91 -11.07
N ARG A 374 7.58 3.30 -10.45
CA ARG A 374 7.64 3.65 -9.02
C ARG A 374 6.61 4.72 -8.67
N ALA A 375 6.61 5.84 -9.40
CA ALA A 375 5.67 6.93 -9.19
C ALA A 375 4.22 6.51 -9.51
N ASN A 376 4.02 5.70 -10.55
CA ASN A 376 2.71 5.25 -10.98
C ASN A 376 2.03 4.34 -9.96
N LEU A 377 2.75 3.33 -9.45
CA LEU A 377 2.21 2.40 -8.44
C LEU A 377 2.04 3.07 -7.08
N ALA A 378 2.79 4.14 -6.79
CA ALA A 378 2.58 5.00 -5.63
C ALA A 378 1.41 5.99 -5.79
N GLY A 379 0.68 5.98 -6.91
CA GLY A 379 -0.44 6.90 -7.15
C GLY A 379 -0.04 8.35 -7.42
N GLN A 380 1.24 8.60 -7.70
CA GLN A 380 1.80 9.94 -7.91
C GLN A 380 1.73 10.41 -9.38
N THR A 381 1.07 9.64 -10.25
CA THR A 381 0.91 10.00 -11.66
C THR A 381 -0.56 9.93 -12.10
N ALA A 382 -0.95 10.78 -13.05
CA ALA A 382 -2.29 10.76 -13.62
C ALA A 382 -2.51 9.60 -14.63
N ILE A 383 -1.45 8.84 -14.96
CA ILE A 383 -1.53 7.69 -15.85
C ILE A 383 -2.16 6.54 -15.07
N ARG A 384 -3.13 5.83 -15.67
CA ARG A 384 -3.73 4.66 -15.04
C ARG A 384 -2.67 3.59 -14.73
N VAL A 385 -2.84 2.86 -13.62
CA VAL A 385 -2.07 1.63 -13.39
C VAL A 385 -2.61 0.54 -14.31
N ASP A 386 -1.82 0.09 -15.28
CA ASP A 386 -2.23 -0.92 -16.26
C ASP A 386 -2.02 -2.34 -15.74
N ALA A 387 -2.79 -3.29 -16.28
CA ALA A 387 -2.74 -4.68 -15.83
C ALA A 387 -1.40 -5.35 -16.16
N THR A 388 -0.67 -4.89 -17.18
CA THR A 388 0.63 -5.46 -17.57
C THR A 388 1.77 -5.14 -16.61
N TRP A 389 1.63 -4.12 -15.75
CA TRP A 389 2.68 -3.70 -14.80
C TRP A 389 2.19 -3.45 -13.37
N CYS A 390 0.91 -3.66 -13.05
CA CYS A 390 0.47 -3.70 -11.64
C CYS A 390 1.09 -4.89 -10.90
N SER A 391 1.12 -4.87 -9.57
CA SER A 391 1.58 -6.03 -8.80
C SER A 391 0.75 -7.28 -9.13
N GLN A 392 1.43 -8.41 -9.31
CA GLN A 392 0.79 -9.70 -9.58
C GLN A 392 -0.02 -10.18 -8.38
N ALA A 393 0.43 -9.88 -7.15
CA ALA A 393 -0.35 -10.14 -5.95
C ALA A 393 -1.71 -9.42 -5.98
N GLN A 394 -1.76 -8.17 -6.48
CA GLN A 394 -3.01 -7.41 -6.60
C GLN A 394 -3.92 -7.96 -7.71
N ALA A 395 -3.35 -8.48 -8.80
CA ALA A 395 -4.10 -9.15 -9.87
C ALA A 395 -4.68 -10.50 -9.41
N LEU A 396 -3.88 -11.32 -8.72
CA LEU A 396 -4.30 -12.60 -8.13
C LEU A 396 -5.43 -12.43 -7.11
N GLN A 397 -5.33 -11.40 -6.25
CA GLN A 397 -6.41 -11.07 -5.32
C GLN A 397 -7.72 -10.78 -6.06
N GLY A 398 -7.65 -10.10 -7.21
CA GLY A 398 -8.81 -9.80 -8.04
C GLY A 398 -9.49 -11.05 -8.62
N PHE A 399 -8.72 -12.06 -9.03
CA PHE A 399 -9.30 -13.34 -9.48
C PHE A 399 -10.19 -13.98 -8.41
N GLY A 400 -9.78 -13.88 -7.14
CA GLY A 400 -10.48 -14.41 -5.98
C GLY A 400 -11.91 -13.87 -5.80
N GLU A 401 -12.27 -12.73 -6.39
CA GLU A 401 -13.64 -12.21 -6.38
C GLU A 401 -14.63 -13.12 -7.13
N PHE A 402 -14.15 -14.02 -8.00
CA PHE A 402 -15.01 -14.91 -8.78
C PHE A 402 -14.52 -16.36 -8.85
N VAL A 403 -13.27 -16.57 -9.26
CA VAL A 403 -12.64 -17.89 -9.35
C VAL A 403 -11.17 -17.73 -8.94
N PRO A 404 -10.79 -18.18 -7.74
CA PRO A 404 -9.37 -18.32 -7.43
C PRO A 404 -8.76 -19.40 -8.34
N PRO A 405 -7.53 -19.24 -8.83
CA PRO A 405 -6.84 -20.32 -9.53
C PRO A 405 -6.55 -21.47 -8.55
N ASP A 406 -6.73 -22.72 -8.99
CA ASP A 406 -6.32 -23.90 -8.22
C ASP A 406 -4.79 -24.03 -8.15
N HIS A 407 -4.09 -23.52 -9.17
CA HIS A 407 -2.63 -23.53 -9.27
C HIS A 407 -2.08 -22.19 -9.72
N VAL A 408 -1.00 -21.74 -9.09
CA VAL A 408 -0.25 -20.55 -9.49
C VAL A 408 1.17 -21.00 -9.82
N PHE A 409 1.46 -21.13 -11.11
CA PHE A 409 2.76 -21.59 -11.59
C PHE A 409 3.72 -20.43 -11.81
N ARG A 410 5.02 -20.63 -11.59
CA ARG A 410 6.07 -19.71 -12.01
C ARG A 410 6.43 -19.92 -13.49
N GLU A 411 6.84 -18.87 -14.20
CA GLU A 411 7.15 -18.95 -15.63
C GLU A 411 8.32 -19.90 -15.98
N ASP A 412 9.25 -20.13 -15.08
CA ASP A 412 10.35 -21.09 -15.24
C ASP A 412 9.88 -22.55 -15.07
N GLU A 413 8.82 -22.78 -14.30
CA GLU A 413 8.35 -24.12 -13.92
C GLU A 413 7.06 -24.56 -14.65
N TRP A 414 6.23 -23.61 -15.10
CA TRP A 414 4.86 -23.90 -15.55
C TRP A 414 4.77 -24.90 -16.69
N ARG A 415 5.79 -24.99 -17.55
CA ARG A 415 5.74 -25.85 -18.74
C ARG A 415 5.61 -27.32 -18.36
N GLY A 416 6.40 -27.76 -17.37
CA GLY A 416 6.33 -29.12 -16.86
C GLY A 416 5.09 -29.35 -16.00
N GLU A 417 4.78 -28.40 -15.11
CA GLU A 417 3.68 -28.54 -14.17
C GLU A 417 2.30 -28.50 -14.85
N ALA A 418 2.12 -27.64 -15.86
CA ALA A 418 0.87 -27.56 -16.62
C ALA A 418 0.61 -28.84 -17.43
N ALA A 419 1.65 -29.44 -18.03
CA ALA A 419 1.53 -30.72 -18.72
C ALA A 419 1.14 -31.85 -17.74
N SER A 420 1.75 -31.89 -16.55
CA SER A 420 1.39 -32.83 -15.49
C SER A 420 -0.06 -32.64 -15.03
N LEU A 421 -0.48 -31.39 -14.80
CA LEU A 421 -1.86 -31.05 -14.45
C LEU A 421 -2.84 -31.53 -15.53
N ALA A 422 -2.56 -31.30 -16.80
CA ALA A 422 -3.39 -31.76 -17.90
C ALA A 422 -3.51 -33.30 -17.96
N ALA A 423 -2.42 -34.02 -17.68
CA ALA A 423 -2.44 -35.48 -17.60
C ALA A 423 -3.38 -35.99 -16.50
N THR A 424 -3.46 -35.31 -15.35
CA THR A 424 -4.43 -35.66 -14.28
C THR A 424 -5.89 -35.50 -14.71
N LEU A 425 -6.14 -34.75 -15.79
CA LEU A 425 -7.46 -34.52 -16.38
C LEU A 425 -7.74 -35.42 -17.59
N GLY A 426 -6.89 -36.42 -17.84
CA GLY A 426 -7.04 -37.39 -18.92
C GLY A 426 -6.25 -37.07 -20.19
N ALA A 427 -5.55 -35.94 -20.26
CA ALA A 427 -4.69 -35.58 -21.40
C ALA A 427 -3.27 -36.17 -21.24
N VAL A 428 -3.17 -37.51 -21.25
CA VAL A 428 -1.93 -38.26 -20.89
C VAL A 428 -0.75 -37.97 -21.83
N ASN A 429 -1.03 -37.55 -23.08
CA ASN A 429 -0.01 -37.19 -24.08
C ASN A 429 0.00 -35.67 -24.36
N ALA A 430 -0.26 -34.85 -23.32
CA ALA A 430 -0.21 -33.40 -23.45
C ALA A 430 1.15 -32.94 -24.01
N PRO A 431 1.18 -32.15 -25.09
CA PRO A 431 2.44 -31.60 -25.59
C PRO A 431 3.07 -30.70 -24.52
N VAL A 432 4.39 -30.68 -24.43
CA VAL A 432 5.09 -29.72 -23.56
C VAL A 432 4.90 -28.32 -24.16
N PRO A 433 4.48 -27.31 -23.38
CA PRO A 433 4.31 -25.95 -23.89
C PRO A 433 5.61 -25.41 -24.50
N PHE A 434 5.48 -24.52 -25.48
CA PHE A 434 6.63 -23.84 -26.09
C PHE A 434 7.34 -22.92 -25.08
N ALA A 435 8.65 -22.74 -25.27
CA ALA A 435 9.39 -21.74 -24.50
C ALA A 435 8.91 -20.33 -24.88
N SER A 436 8.92 -19.40 -23.93
CA SER A 436 8.63 -18.00 -24.22
C SER A 436 9.70 -17.41 -25.12
N VAL A 437 9.28 -16.56 -26.05
CA VAL A 437 10.23 -15.85 -26.92
C VAL A 437 10.79 -14.66 -26.13
N PRO A 438 12.13 -14.49 -26.07
CA PRO A 438 12.73 -13.34 -25.43
C PRO A 438 12.20 -12.03 -26.00
N ASP A 439 12.04 -11.03 -25.13
CA ASP A 439 11.62 -9.69 -25.54
C ASP A 439 12.62 -9.09 -26.55
N ARG A 440 12.10 -8.25 -27.45
CA ARG A 440 12.87 -7.56 -28.49
C ARG A 440 12.71 -6.05 -28.33
N PRO A 441 13.68 -5.23 -28.80
CA PRO A 441 14.85 -5.58 -29.60
C PRO A 441 16.06 -6.16 -28.84
N HIS A 442 16.14 -5.96 -27.51
CA HIS A 442 17.17 -6.58 -26.65
C HIS A 442 16.47 -7.39 -25.57
N ALA A 443 17.03 -8.55 -25.22
CA ALA A 443 16.47 -9.41 -24.18
C ALA A 443 16.77 -8.84 -22.79
N LEU A 444 16.04 -9.25 -21.76
CA LEU A 444 16.32 -8.79 -20.39
C LEU A 444 17.76 -9.17 -19.96
N GLY A 445 18.19 -10.40 -20.27
CA GLY A 445 19.55 -10.87 -19.97
C GLY A 445 20.66 -10.01 -20.60
N ASP A 446 20.33 -9.24 -21.65
CA ASP A 446 21.30 -8.35 -22.28
C ASP A 446 21.59 -7.08 -21.48
N ILE A 447 20.63 -6.62 -20.68
CA ILE A 447 20.69 -5.33 -19.98
C ILE A 447 20.64 -5.47 -18.45
N TYR A 448 20.32 -6.67 -17.95
CA TYR A 448 20.10 -6.94 -16.53
C TYR A 448 21.38 -6.73 -15.71
N ASP A 449 21.21 -6.10 -14.55
CA ASP A 449 22.24 -5.95 -13.53
C ASP A 449 21.62 -5.76 -12.14
N ASP A 450 22.47 -5.75 -11.12
CA ASP A 450 22.07 -5.58 -9.72
C ASP A 450 21.32 -4.26 -9.46
N GLY A 451 21.59 -3.22 -10.24
CA GLY A 451 20.92 -1.93 -10.14
C GLY A 451 19.46 -1.99 -10.60
N ILE A 452 19.20 -2.67 -11.71
CA ILE A 452 17.85 -2.96 -12.19
C ILE A 452 17.10 -3.83 -11.18
N GLU A 453 17.72 -4.92 -10.71
CA GLU A 453 17.12 -5.82 -9.71
C GLU A 453 16.74 -5.07 -8.43
N ALA A 454 17.65 -4.26 -7.89
CA ALA A 454 17.39 -3.46 -6.70
C ALA A 454 16.25 -2.46 -6.91
N THR A 455 16.19 -1.82 -8.08
CA THR A 455 15.14 -0.87 -8.43
C THR A 455 13.78 -1.54 -8.52
N VAL A 456 13.67 -2.67 -9.22
CA VAL A 456 12.43 -3.43 -9.38
C VAL A 456 11.98 -4.00 -8.04
N ARG A 457 12.90 -4.49 -7.20
CA ARG A 457 12.58 -5.00 -5.86
C ARG A 457 11.95 -3.92 -4.96
N GLN A 458 12.38 -2.67 -5.09
CA GLN A 458 11.76 -1.54 -4.39
C GLN A 458 10.35 -1.23 -4.93
N ILE A 459 10.14 -1.35 -6.24
CA ILE A 459 8.84 -1.06 -6.88
C ILE A 459 7.81 -2.17 -6.57
N TYR A 460 8.24 -3.43 -6.67
CA TYR A 460 7.38 -4.61 -6.57
C TYR A 460 7.63 -5.41 -5.29
N GLN A 461 7.96 -4.73 -4.19
CA GLN A 461 8.29 -5.35 -2.91
C GLN A 461 7.25 -6.40 -2.48
N ARG A 462 5.96 -6.09 -2.71
CA ARG A 462 4.84 -7.00 -2.44
C ARG A 462 4.94 -8.31 -3.22
N ASP A 463 5.23 -8.27 -4.51
CA ASP A 463 5.36 -9.48 -5.33
C ASP A 463 6.58 -10.31 -4.89
N TYR A 464 7.72 -9.66 -4.62
CA TYR A 464 8.91 -10.35 -4.11
C TYR A 464 8.64 -11.11 -2.83
N MET A 465 7.95 -10.47 -1.89
CA MET A 465 7.62 -11.12 -0.62
C MET A 465 6.56 -12.21 -0.78
N MET A 466 5.43 -11.89 -1.42
CA MET A 466 4.28 -12.80 -1.54
C MET A 466 4.62 -14.10 -2.27
N PHE A 467 5.54 -14.03 -3.24
CA PHE A 467 5.94 -15.18 -4.05
C PHE A 467 7.38 -15.64 -3.76
N GLY A 468 8.04 -15.09 -2.74
CA GLY A 468 9.41 -15.47 -2.37
C GLY A 468 10.40 -15.40 -3.53
N TRP A 469 10.36 -14.32 -4.33
CA TRP A 469 11.30 -14.15 -5.44
C TRP A 469 12.71 -13.82 -4.94
N GLY A 470 13.71 -14.50 -5.51
CA GLY A 470 15.13 -14.14 -5.41
C GLY A 470 15.53 -13.10 -6.44
N ALA A 471 16.83 -12.97 -6.72
CA ALA A 471 17.27 -12.22 -7.90
C ALA A 471 16.83 -12.93 -9.19
N TRP A 472 16.55 -12.17 -10.24
CA TRP A 472 16.18 -12.75 -11.53
C TRP A 472 17.28 -13.69 -12.05
N ARG A 473 16.86 -14.78 -12.70
CA ARG A 473 17.70 -15.75 -13.39
C ARG A 473 17.07 -16.06 -14.74
N GLU A 474 17.91 -16.33 -15.73
CA GLU A 474 17.49 -16.72 -17.08
C GLU A 474 16.87 -18.11 -17.12
#